data_AF-A0A800XLQ4-F1
#
_entry.id   AF-A0A800XLQ4-F1
#
_cell.length_a   1.000
_cell.length_b   1.000
_cell.length_c   1.000
_cell.angle_alpha   90.00
_cell.angle_beta   90.00
_cell.angle_gamma   90.00
#
_symmetry.space_group_name_H-M   'P 1'
#
loop_
_entity.id
_entity.type
_entity.pdbx_description
1 polymer ?
#
loop_
_entity_poly.entity_id
_entity_poly.type
_entity_poly.pdbx_seq_one_letter_code
_entity_poly.pdbx_strand_id
1 'polypeptide(L)'
;MPSFIFEDIYESLREASQALMSLRGYKPYSHEALIAFLKKFYNFPEADTSSFDRYRKLRNRCVYGAFFISISKCREALVFLERFLPKIREKFERESV
;
A
#
# COMPACT_ATOMS: atom_id res chain seq x y z
N MET A 1 -3.15 15.24 -13.66
CA MET A 1 -1.71 15.26 -13.32
C MET A 1 -1.30 13.85 -12.89
N PRO A 2 -0.15 13.32 -13.34
CA PRO A 2 0.29 11.96 -12.98
C PRO A 2 0.46 11.71 -11.47
N SER A 3 0.72 12.77 -10.69
CA SER A 3 0.81 12.72 -9.23
C SER A 3 -0.48 12.21 -8.58
N PHE A 4 -1.64 12.71 -9.01
CA PHE A 4 -2.94 12.25 -8.51
C PHE A 4 -3.19 10.78 -8.84
N ILE A 5 -2.88 10.35 -10.07
CA ILE A 5 -3.00 8.94 -10.48
C ILE A 5 -2.16 8.04 -9.57
N PHE A 6 -0.92 8.44 -9.29
CA PHE A 6 -0.06 7.68 -8.39
C PHE A 6 -0.56 7.68 -6.95
N GLU A 7 -1.06 8.82 -6.46
CA GLU A 7 -1.68 8.93 -5.15
C GLU A 7 -2.87 7.97 -5.02
N ASP A 8 -3.81 7.97 -5.96
CA ASP A 8 -4.98 7.09 -5.95
C ASP A 8 -4.60 5.60 -5.95
N ILE A 9 -3.59 5.22 -6.73
CA ILE A 9 -3.04 3.84 -6.73
C ILE A 9 -2.48 3.49 -5.35
N TYR A 10 -1.72 4.41 -4.74
CA TYR A 10 -1.14 4.21 -3.42
C TYR A 10 -2.21 4.16 -2.32
N GLU A 11 -3.21 5.03 -2.36
CA GLU A 11 -4.32 5.05 -1.42
C GLU A 11 -5.13 3.75 -1.50
N SER A 12 -5.38 3.23 -2.71
CA SER A 12 -6.03 1.93 -2.90
C SER A 12 -5.28 0.79 -2.19
N LEU A 13 -3.94 0.78 -2.30
CA LEU A 13 -3.08 -0.18 -1.62
C LEU A 13 -3.15 -0.02 -0.08
N ARG A 14 -3.13 1.23 0.40
CA ARG A 14 -3.20 1.57 1.82
C ARG A 14 -4.53 1.15 2.43
N GLU A 15 -5.64 1.48 1.78
CA GLU A 15 -6.97 1.24 2.31
C GLU A 15 -7.30 -0.25 2.32
N ALA A 16 -6.93 -0.99 1.27
CA ALA A 16 -7.07 -2.44 1.25
C ALA A 16 -6.26 -3.10 2.39
N SER A 17 -5.04 -2.62 2.63
CA SER A 17 -4.21 -3.11 3.74
C SER A 17 -4.78 -2.72 5.12
N GLN A 18 -5.36 -1.52 5.23
CA GLN A 18 -6.01 -1.04 6.45
C GLN A 18 -7.26 -1.85 6.77
N ALA A 19 -7.97 -2.37 5.77
CA ALA A 19 -9.09 -3.28 5.99
C ALA A 19 -8.64 -4.53 6.77
N LEU A 20 -7.49 -5.13 6.42
CA LEU A 20 -6.91 -6.25 7.19
C LEU A 20 -6.55 -5.84 8.62
N MET A 21 -5.98 -4.64 8.79
CA MET A 21 -5.63 -4.13 10.12
C MET A 21 -6.88 -3.96 11.00
N SER A 22 -7.95 -3.43 10.41
CA SER A 22 -9.24 -3.23 11.07
C SER A 22 -9.91 -4.55 11.43
N LEU A 23 -9.84 -5.58 10.58
CA LEU A 23 -10.37 -6.92 10.89
C LEU A 23 -9.76 -7.51 12.17
N ARG A 24 -8.48 -7.23 12.43
CA ARG A 24 -7.80 -7.68 13.66
C ARG A 24 -8.00 -6.74 14.86
N GLY A 25 -8.90 -5.76 14.76
CA GLY A 25 -9.17 -4.80 15.83
C GLY A 25 -8.11 -3.72 16.02
N TYR A 26 -7.19 -3.55 15.06
CA TYR A 26 -6.17 -2.50 15.11
C TYR A 26 -6.59 -1.29 14.28
N LYS A 27 -6.23 -0.09 14.75
CA LYS A 27 -6.38 1.17 14.02
C LYS A 27 -5.01 1.62 13.49
N PRO A 28 -4.87 1.99 12.21
CA PRO A 28 -3.60 2.52 11.71
C PRO A 28 -3.33 3.90 12.32
N TYR A 29 -2.15 4.03 12.94
CA TYR A 29 -1.63 5.31 13.42
C TYR A 29 -0.75 6.00 12.38
N SER A 30 -0.10 5.21 11.52
CA SER A 30 0.73 5.71 10.43
C SER A 30 0.82 4.67 9.32
N HIS A 31 1.25 5.11 8.13
CA HIS A 31 1.46 4.21 7.00
C HIS A 31 2.62 3.24 7.26
N GLU A 32 3.60 3.64 8.08
CA GLU A 32 4.70 2.76 8.51
C GLU A 32 4.20 1.67 9.45
N ALA A 33 3.31 2.02 10.39
CA ALA A 33 2.67 1.05 11.28
C ALA A 33 1.85 0.02 10.50
N LEU A 34 1.17 0.45 9.42
CA LEU A 34 0.45 -0.45 8.53
C LEU A 34 1.38 -1.46 7.84
N ILE A 35 2.52 -1.00 7.31
CA ILE A 35 3.50 -1.89 6.67
C ILE A 35 4.11 -2.86 7.68
N ALA A 36 4.46 -2.37 8.88
CA ALA A 36 4.97 -3.21 9.97
C ALA A 36 3.93 -4.25 10.41
N PHE A 37 2.65 -3.87 10.47
CA PHE A 37 1.54 -4.77 10.75
C PHE A 37 1.44 -5.90 9.70
N LEU A 38 1.50 -5.57 8.41
CA LEU A 38 1.48 -6.59 7.34
C LEU A 38 2.65 -7.57 7.43
N LYS A 39 3.86 -7.07 7.75
CA LYS A 39 5.03 -7.92 8.00
C LYS A 39 4.80 -8.86 9.18
N LYS A 40 4.37 -8.32 10.32
CA LYS A 40 4.26 -9.05 11.58
C LYS A 40 3.12 -10.07 11.62
N PHE A 41 1.95 -9.71 11.12
CA PHE A 41 0.73 -10.52 11.31
C PHE A 41 0.35 -11.37 10.10
N TYR A 42 0.83 -11.01 8.91
CA TYR A 42 0.48 -11.70 7.66
C TYR A 42 1.70 -12.23 6.90
N ASN A 43 2.92 -12.07 7.44
CA ASN A 43 4.18 -12.55 6.87
C ASN A 43 4.36 -12.16 5.40
N PHE A 44 3.94 -10.95 5.04
CA PHE A 44 4.18 -10.45 3.69
C PHE A 44 5.68 -10.37 3.39
N PRO A 45 6.14 -10.77 2.18
CA PRO A 45 7.55 -10.79 1.85
C PRO A 45 8.22 -9.43 2.02
N GLU A 46 9.49 -9.44 2.42
CA GLU A 46 10.31 -8.22 2.57
C GLU A 46 10.36 -7.43 1.26
N ALA A 47 10.43 -8.11 0.11
CA ALA A 47 10.45 -7.46 -1.19
C ALA A 47 9.16 -6.65 -1.48
N ASP A 48 8.00 -7.18 -1.11
CA ASP A 48 6.72 -6.49 -1.32
C ASP A 48 6.55 -5.32 -0.35
N THR A 49 6.86 -5.54 0.92
CA THR A 49 6.71 -4.53 1.98
C THR A 49 7.75 -3.41 1.86
N SER A 50 8.96 -3.71 1.40
CA SER A 50 9.94 -2.71 0.98
C SER A 50 9.47 -1.89 -0.23
N SER A 51 8.79 -2.52 -1.20
CA SER A 51 8.21 -1.80 -2.34
C SER A 51 7.10 -0.85 -1.89
N PHE A 52 6.24 -1.32 -0.98
CA PHE A 52 5.19 -0.51 -0.38
C PHE A 52 5.77 0.71 0.38
N ASP A 53 6.82 0.52 1.18
CA ASP A 53 7.47 1.63 1.88
C ASP A 53 8.10 2.65 0.92
N ARG A 54 8.70 2.19 -0.19
CA ARG A 54 9.19 3.09 -1.24
C ARG A 54 8.07 3.92 -1.87
N TYR A 55 6.92 3.32 -2.15
CA TYR A 55 5.78 4.06 -2.70
C TYR A 55 5.17 5.03 -1.69
N ARG A 56 5.14 4.70 -0.40
CA ARG A 56 4.76 5.63 0.68
C ARG A 56 5.64 6.88 0.66
N LYS A 57 6.96 6.70 0.65
CA LYS A 57 7.94 7.80 0.58
C LYS A 57 7.77 8.62 -0.69
N LEU A 58 7.53 7.96 -1.83
CA LEU A 58 7.30 8.65 -3.10
C LEU A 58 5.99 9.46 -3.09
N ARG A 59 4.90 8.91 -2.56
CA ARG A 59 3.61 9.60 -2.42
C ARG A 59 3.74 10.84 -1.56
N ASN A 60 4.43 10.75 -0.42
CA ASN A 60 4.70 11.92 0.43
C ASN A 60 5.44 13.02 -0.33
N ARG A 61 6.45 12.67 -1.13
CA ARG A 61 7.17 13.66 -1.97
C ARG A 61 6.27 14.28 -3.04
N CYS A 62 5.38 13.49 -3.66
CA CYS A 62 4.46 13.99 -4.68
C CYS A 62 3.45 14.98 -4.09
N VAL A 63 2.85 14.64 -2.94
CA VAL A 63 1.77 15.43 -2.32
C VAL A 63 2.30 16.70 -1.65
N TYR A 64 3.41 16.61 -0.91
CA TYR A 64 3.91 17.75 -0.13
C TYR A 64 5.04 18.53 -0.80
N GLY A 65 5.73 17.93 -1.77
CA GLY A 65 6.95 18.49 -2.36
C GLY A 65 6.81 18.96 -3.81
N ALA A 66 5.59 18.99 -4.37
CA ALA A 66 5.33 19.27 -5.79
C ALA A 66 6.21 18.41 -6.74
N PHE A 67 6.58 17.20 -6.29
CA PHE A 67 7.47 16.32 -7.04
C PHE A 67 6.75 15.78 -8.27
N PHE A 68 7.35 15.98 -9.45
CA PHE A 68 6.80 15.45 -10.69
C PHE A 68 7.04 13.94 -10.78
N ILE A 69 5.96 13.19 -10.99
CA ILE A 69 6.03 11.75 -11.22
C ILE A 69 5.77 11.43 -12.69
N SER A 70 6.53 10.48 -13.23
CA SER A 70 6.32 10.01 -14.61
C SER A 70 5.15 9.04 -14.68
N ILE A 71 4.48 9.02 -15.84
CA ILE A 71 3.44 8.03 -16.14
C ILE A 71 3.98 6.60 -16.06
N SER A 72 5.25 6.38 -16.42
CA SER A 72 5.90 5.07 -16.27
C SER A 72 5.93 4.59 -14.82
N LYS A 73 6.17 5.49 -13.87
CA LYS A 73 6.17 5.15 -12.45
C LYS A 73 4.76 4.83 -11.93
N CYS A 74 3.75 5.53 -12.43
CA CYS A 74 2.35 5.20 -12.15
C CYS A 74 2.02 3.79 -12.66
N ARG A 75 2.48 3.41 -13.85
CA ARG A 75 2.31 2.05 -14.40
C ARG A 75 2.99 0.99 -13.55
N GLU A 76 4.22 1.24 -13.10
CA GLU A 76 4.91 0.31 -12.18
C GLU A 76 4.13 0.13 -10.87
N ALA A 77 3.59 1.21 -10.31
CA ALA A 77 2.78 1.15 -9.09
C ALA A 77 1.46 0.40 -9.31
N LEU A 78 0.82 0.58 -10.47
CA LEU A 78 -0.39 -0.15 -10.83
C LEU A 78 -0.12 -1.65 -10.94
N VAL A 79 0.95 -2.04 -11.66
CA VAL A 79 1.36 -3.46 -11.77
C VAL A 79 1.67 -4.06 -10.39
N PHE A 80 2.28 -3.28 -9.50
CA PHE A 80 2.48 -3.71 -8.13
C PHE A 80 1.14 -3.92 -7.39
N LEU A 81 0.20 -2.98 -7.49
CA LEU A 81 -1.13 -3.09 -6.90
C LEU A 81 -1.87 -4.33 -7.41
N GLU A 82 -1.90 -4.56 -8.72
CA GLU A 82 -2.55 -5.72 -9.36
C GLU A 82 -1.98 -7.05 -8.85
N ARG A 83 -0.67 -7.10 -8.57
CA ARG A 83 -0.03 -8.28 -7.97
C ARG A 83 -0.29 -8.42 -6.48
N PHE A 84 -0.38 -7.32 -5.75
CA PHE A 84 -0.42 -7.32 -4.29
C PHE A 84 -1.84 -7.42 -3.73
N LEU A 85 -2.82 -6.79 -4.38
CA LEU A 85 -4.22 -6.76 -3.95
C LEU A 85 -4.85 -8.16 -3.82
N PRO A 86 -4.61 -9.13 -4.74
CA PRO A 86 -5.12 -10.49 -4.56
C PRO A 86 -4.60 -11.17 -3.28
N LYS A 87 -3.36 -10.87 -2.87
CA LYS A 87 -2.78 -11.40 -1.63
C LYS A 87 -3.47 -10.81 -0.40
N ILE A 88 -3.75 -9.50 -0.41
CA ILE A 88 -4.53 -8.85 0.66
C ILE A 88 -5.91 -9.50 0.74
N ARG A 89 -6.60 -9.64 -0.40
CA ARG A 89 -7.93 -10.24 -0.47
C ARG A 89 -7.94 -11.66 0.10
N GLU A 90 -6.98 -12.49 -0.27
CA GLU A 90 -6.85 -13.85 0.26
C GLU A 90 -6.75 -13.85 1.79
N LYS A 91 -5.96 -12.94 2.38
CA LYS A 91 -5.87 -12.82 3.84
C LYS A 91 -7.16 -12.30 4.47
N PHE A 92 -7.84 -11.38 3.79
CA PHE A 92 -9.08 -10.78 4.27
C PHE A 92 -10.19 -11.83 4.38
N GLU A 93 -10.38 -12.61 3.31
CA GLU A 93 -11.38 -13.69 3.27
C GLU A 93 -11.11 -14.74 4.35
N ARG A 94 -9.84 -15.06 4.63
CA ARG A 94 -9.46 -16.04 5.67
C ARG A 94 -9.71 -15.56 7.10
N GLU A 95 -9.61 -14.27 7.36
CA GLU A 95 -9.82 -13.69 8.71
C GLU A 95 -11.30 -13.30 8.93
N SER A 96 -12.10 -13.22 7.86
CA SER A 96 -13.53 -12.84 7.93
C SER A 96 -14.48 -14.03 8.15
N VAL A 97 -13.95 -15.25 8.19
CA VAL A 97 -14.67 -16.52 8.43
C VAL A 97 -14.41 -16.96 9.87
#